data_AF-A0A9D6FHQ5-F1
#
_entry.id   AF-A0A9D6FHQ5-F1
#
_cell.length_a   1.000
_cell.length_b   1.000
_cell.length_c   1.000
_cell.angle_alpha   90.00
_cell.angle_beta   90.00
_cell.angle_gamma   90.00
#
_symmetry.space_group_name_H-M   'P 1'
#
loop_
_entity.id
_entity.type
_entity.pdbx_description
1 polymer ?
#
loop_
_entity_poly.entity_id
_entity_poly.type
_entity_poly.pdbx_seq_one_letter_code
_entity_poly.pdbx_strand_id
1 'polypeptide(L)'
;MTIERKREMVRSIRFMKRHMFLTTVIISLATRLYAADIVVTTIADVVNGDVSTPDALVGNPGPDGISLREAIAAANNVTGPHLITFTAGLSGKKIALLQPLEVTRNGLTLTGLTEVSGKPSITLDGSAVAISRALFYVHASDFSMSRFRLAGAFWDGLAVRAGRSPAFLERQAISNIHIENNMFEYSLTAPPNGAAVRVYMEPEGQSLDAVITNVRIIRNTFLSKVHGTAVNVAANGKNCLIRDVLIEGNTLFNSGISIETAGGSGNKVLDTRIVRNAMLQASNIIVFNLQDPLPNSESVVDSTLISENFFSVSPRIEIVGGQGKAQRNTVSNTQIVNNLMIGVSEISLIGGKFDPASAGNRVQGVKIMNNTFSPCSRGYCGGVGVVSNLDGASGNSVGGLSIINTIFDLSGYNFYREVKPDQVKFCITSQPGFTGRNGNISADPGFVNSTGGNFHLSPGSAAIDAGLAHGAPSTDLDCRERIGRPDIGAFEFGHSPIKRLMLTTAGSGRGSVTVDPTGVTCGRGASLGYERGIVVNLLPVPASGSVFRGWSGHSDCKDGIVTMTAHKACTARFEVQSTKSRE
;
A
#
# COMPACT_ATOMS: atom_id res chain seq x y z
N MET A 1 58.54 -1.91 -5.39
CA MET A 1 57.12 -1.95 -4.96
C MET A 1 56.90 -3.24 -4.19
N THR A 2 56.65 -3.15 -2.89
CA THR A 2 56.56 -4.29 -1.95
C THR A 2 55.41 -5.24 -2.29
N ILE A 3 55.55 -6.52 -1.95
CA ILE A 3 54.57 -7.58 -2.20
C ILE A 3 53.17 -7.23 -1.64
N GLU A 4 53.11 -6.45 -0.55
CA GLU A 4 51.86 -5.92 0.01
C GLU A 4 51.15 -4.92 -0.91
N ARG A 5 51.87 -3.99 -1.56
CA ARG A 5 51.28 -3.06 -2.54
C ARG A 5 50.71 -3.80 -3.76
N LYS A 6 51.32 -4.91 -4.18
CA LYS A 6 50.76 -5.76 -5.25
C LYS A 6 49.47 -6.46 -4.79
N ARG A 7 49.37 -6.89 -3.53
CA ARG A 7 48.15 -7.51 -2.98
C ARG A 7 47.00 -6.50 -2.81
N GLU A 8 47.30 -5.27 -2.41
CA GLU A 8 46.31 -4.17 -2.36
C GLU A 8 45.84 -3.77 -3.76
N MET A 9 46.75 -3.70 -4.74
CA MET A 9 46.38 -3.38 -6.12
C MET A 9 45.50 -4.48 -6.74
N VAL A 10 45.78 -5.76 -6.47
CA VAL A 10 44.94 -6.88 -6.93
C VAL A 10 43.57 -6.91 -6.21
N ARG A 11 43.50 -6.53 -4.92
CA ARG A 11 42.22 -6.36 -4.20
C ARG A 11 41.42 -5.17 -4.75
N SER A 12 42.06 -4.06 -5.07
CA SER A 12 41.45 -2.88 -5.68
C SER A 12 40.95 -3.17 -7.10
N ILE A 13 41.69 -3.94 -7.91
CA ILE A 13 41.26 -4.38 -9.25
C ILE A 13 40.10 -5.39 -9.17
N ARG A 14 40.05 -6.27 -8.17
CA ARG A 14 38.88 -7.14 -7.93
C ARG A 14 37.66 -6.37 -7.42
N PHE A 15 37.87 -5.34 -6.61
CA PHE A 15 36.82 -4.42 -6.14
C PHE A 15 36.27 -3.57 -7.29
N MET A 16 37.15 -3.02 -8.15
CA MET A 16 36.78 -2.31 -9.38
C MET A 16 36.12 -3.21 -10.41
N LYS A 17 36.52 -4.48 -10.58
CA LYS A 17 35.82 -5.42 -11.48
C LYS A 17 34.44 -5.82 -10.93
N ARG A 18 34.27 -5.98 -9.61
CA ARG A 18 32.94 -6.17 -8.98
C ARG A 18 32.06 -4.92 -9.06
N HIS A 19 32.64 -3.72 -8.98
CA HIS A 19 31.91 -2.46 -9.18
C HIS A 19 31.62 -2.17 -10.65
N MET A 20 32.50 -2.53 -11.58
CA MET A 20 32.30 -2.35 -13.02
C MET A 20 31.25 -3.32 -13.57
N PHE A 21 31.10 -4.51 -12.94
CA PHE A 21 29.97 -5.41 -13.17
C PHE A 21 28.66 -4.93 -12.50
N LEU A 22 28.76 -4.04 -11.50
CA LEU A 22 27.60 -3.43 -10.81
C LEU A 22 27.12 -2.14 -11.51
N THR A 23 28.02 -1.34 -12.07
CA THR A 23 27.68 -0.15 -12.89
C THR A 23 27.17 -0.51 -14.28
N THR A 24 27.50 -1.70 -14.80
CA THR A 24 26.90 -2.19 -16.07
C THR A 24 25.54 -2.88 -15.85
N VAL A 25 25.09 -3.03 -14.58
CA VAL A 25 23.76 -3.56 -14.22
C VAL A 25 22.80 -2.46 -13.74
N ILE A 26 23.25 -1.20 -13.63
CA ILE A 26 22.41 -0.04 -13.26
C ILE A 26 21.99 0.80 -14.47
N ILE A 27 22.52 0.54 -15.67
CA ILE A 27 22.00 1.05 -16.95
C ILE A 27 21.28 -0.08 -17.68
N SER A 28 20.26 -0.63 -17.02
CA SER A 28 19.12 -1.25 -17.68
C SER A 28 17.87 -0.76 -16.95
N LEU A 29 17.63 0.56 -17.01
CA LEU A 29 16.25 0.98 -17.24
C LEU A 29 15.96 0.48 -18.65
N ALA A 30 15.47 -0.76 -18.74
CA ALA A 30 14.95 -1.30 -19.97
C ALA A 30 13.92 -0.28 -20.49
N THR A 31 14.26 0.42 -21.57
CA THR A 31 13.26 0.80 -22.54
C THR A 31 12.63 -0.52 -22.98
N ARG A 32 11.56 -0.94 -22.28
CA ARG A 32 10.63 -1.92 -22.83
C ARG A 32 10.16 -1.26 -24.12
N LEU A 33 10.65 -1.74 -25.26
CA LEU A 33 9.97 -1.50 -26.53
C LEU A 33 8.60 -2.15 -26.34
N TYR A 34 7.55 -1.33 -26.24
CA TYR A 34 6.19 -1.83 -26.26
C TYR A 34 5.95 -2.46 -27.64
N ALA A 35 5.26 -3.60 -27.66
CA ALA A 35 4.88 -4.25 -28.90
C ALA A 35 3.87 -3.40 -29.69
N ALA A 36 2.99 -2.66 -28.99
CA ALA A 36 2.09 -1.67 -29.56
C ALA A 36 1.64 -0.64 -28.50
N ASP A 37 1.40 0.60 -28.96
CA ASP A 37 0.72 1.68 -28.21
C ASP A 37 -0.72 1.80 -28.73
N ILE A 38 -1.69 1.23 -28.03
CA ILE A 38 -3.10 1.36 -28.39
C ILE A 38 -3.67 2.62 -27.73
N VAL A 39 -4.29 3.50 -28.52
CA VAL A 39 -4.93 4.72 -28.00
C VAL A 39 -6.44 4.54 -28.06
N VAL A 40 -7.09 4.49 -26.90
CA VAL A 40 -8.56 4.46 -26.77
C VAL A 40 -9.12 5.82 -27.18
N THR A 41 -10.10 5.82 -28.08
CA THR A 41 -10.65 7.04 -28.68
C THR A 41 -12.13 7.29 -28.36
N THR A 42 -12.83 6.31 -27.80
CA THR A 42 -14.26 6.41 -27.51
C THR A 42 -14.62 6.01 -26.09
N ILE A 43 -15.80 6.44 -25.65
CA ILE A 43 -16.43 6.02 -24.38
C ILE A 43 -17.33 4.80 -24.54
N ALA A 44 -17.55 4.36 -25.79
CA ALA A 44 -18.33 3.16 -26.06
C ALA A 44 -17.68 1.95 -25.38
N ASP A 45 -18.51 1.02 -24.92
CA ASP A 45 -18.07 -0.25 -24.33
C ASP A 45 -18.54 -1.42 -25.20
N VAL A 46 -18.16 -1.36 -26.47
CA VAL A 46 -18.58 -2.29 -27.53
C VAL A 46 -17.34 -2.86 -28.23
N VAL A 47 -17.46 -4.07 -28.76
CA VAL A 47 -16.46 -4.69 -29.64
C VAL A 47 -17.03 -4.74 -31.05
N ASN A 48 -16.50 -3.94 -31.96
CA ASN A 48 -16.88 -3.84 -33.37
C ASN A 48 -15.69 -3.59 -34.32
N GLY A 49 -14.48 -3.39 -33.81
CA GLY A 49 -13.21 -3.39 -34.53
C GLY A 49 -12.52 -4.76 -34.56
N ASP A 50 -11.41 -4.84 -35.28
CA ASP A 50 -10.62 -6.08 -35.44
C ASP A 50 -9.70 -6.31 -34.23
N VAL A 51 -10.20 -7.06 -33.25
CA VAL A 51 -9.45 -7.38 -32.02
C VAL A 51 -8.46 -8.55 -32.18
N SER A 52 -8.14 -9.01 -33.39
CA SER A 52 -7.22 -10.14 -33.58
C SER A 52 -5.82 -9.86 -33.05
N THR A 53 -5.33 -8.63 -33.23
CA THR A 53 -4.05 -8.12 -32.71
C THR A 53 -4.16 -6.61 -32.45
N PRO A 54 -3.27 -6.01 -31.63
CA PRO A 54 -3.19 -4.57 -31.46
C PRO A 54 -3.04 -3.79 -32.78
N ASP A 55 -2.18 -4.26 -33.69
CA ASP A 55 -1.96 -3.61 -34.99
C ASP A 55 -3.19 -3.69 -35.89
N ALA A 56 -3.87 -4.84 -35.89
CA ALA A 56 -5.11 -5.02 -36.63
C ALA A 56 -6.22 -4.10 -36.11
N LEU A 57 -6.32 -3.95 -34.79
CA LEU A 57 -7.29 -3.04 -34.17
C LEU A 57 -7.01 -1.58 -34.53
N VAL A 58 -5.74 -1.17 -34.53
CA VAL A 58 -5.36 0.18 -34.96
C VAL A 58 -5.67 0.39 -36.45
N GLY A 59 -5.48 -0.63 -37.29
CA GLY A 59 -5.81 -0.59 -38.72
C GLY A 59 -7.31 -0.63 -39.02
N ASN A 60 -8.11 -1.23 -38.14
CA ASN A 60 -9.56 -1.38 -38.30
C ASN A 60 -10.29 -1.23 -36.95
N PRO A 61 -10.44 0.02 -36.45
CA PRO A 61 -10.91 0.31 -35.09
C PRO A 61 -12.44 0.25 -34.92
N GLY A 62 -13.19 -0.13 -35.96
CA GLY A 62 -14.65 -0.07 -35.95
C GLY A 62 -15.21 1.37 -36.12
N PRO A 63 -16.55 1.51 -36.29
CA PRO A 63 -17.19 2.78 -36.64
C PRO A 63 -17.22 3.84 -35.53
N ASP A 64 -17.08 3.46 -34.26
CA ASP A 64 -17.04 4.36 -33.10
C ASP A 64 -15.60 4.62 -32.60
N GLY A 65 -14.60 4.08 -33.29
CA GLY A 65 -13.19 4.12 -32.90
C GLY A 65 -12.86 3.12 -31.79
N ILE A 66 -11.61 3.10 -31.34
CA ILE A 66 -11.13 2.07 -30.40
C ILE A 66 -11.72 2.27 -29.00
N SER A 67 -12.50 1.29 -28.55
CA SER A 67 -12.96 1.21 -27.16
C SER A 67 -11.91 0.61 -26.23
N LEU A 68 -12.03 0.85 -24.92
CA LEU A 68 -11.17 0.20 -23.93
C LEU A 68 -11.32 -1.32 -23.95
N ARG A 69 -12.52 -1.83 -24.21
CA ARG A 69 -12.81 -3.26 -24.28
C ARG A 69 -12.10 -3.92 -25.45
N GLU A 70 -12.09 -3.28 -26.61
CA GLU A 70 -11.37 -3.75 -27.79
C GLU A 70 -9.87 -3.74 -27.57
N ALA A 71 -9.34 -2.65 -27.00
CA ALA A 71 -7.91 -2.52 -26.74
C ALA A 71 -7.41 -3.64 -25.81
N ILE A 72 -8.17 -3.97 -24.75
CA ILE A 72 -7.86 -5.10 -23.86
C ILE A 72 -8.04 -6.44 -24.58
N ALA A 73 -9.09 -6.61 -25.38
CA ALA A 73 -9.31 -7.84 -26.14
C ALA A 73 -8.17 -8.14 -27.13
N ALA A 74 -7.72 -7.13 -27.88
CA ALA A 74 -6.59 -7.24 -28.79
C ALA A 74 -5.29 -7.56 -28.06
N ALA A 75 -5.02 -6.88 -26.93
CA ALA A 75 -3.85 -7.17 -26.09
C ALA A 75 -3.88 -8.60 -25.49
N ASN A 76 -5.06 -9.14 -25.18
CA ASN A 76 -5.19 -10.51 -24.68
C ASN A 76 -4.85 -11.58 -25.76
N ASN A 77 -5.03 -11.26 -27.03
CA ASN A 77 -4.86 -12.20 -28.15
C ASN A 77 -3.41 -12.42 -28.57
N VAL A 78 -2.47 -11.56 -28.15
CA VAL A 78 -1.05 -11.68 -28.51
C VAL A 78 -0.13 -11.51 -27.31
N THR A 79 1.02 -12.20 -27.32
CA THR A 79 2.05 -12.04 -26.30
C THR A 79 2.80 -10.72 -26.47
N GLY A 80 3.40 -10.24 -25.38
CA GLY A 80 4.28 -9.07 -25.40
C GLY A 80 3.79 -7.95 -24.49
N PRO A 81 4.66 -6.97 -24.17
CA PRO A 81 4.26 -5.82 -23.40
C PRO A 81 3.39 -4.89 -24.26
N HIS A 82 2.18 -4.59 -23.80
CA HIS A 82 1.25 -3.69 -24.48
C HIS A 82 0.99 -2.47 -23.62
N LEU A 83 0.94 -1.29 -24.25
CA LEU A 83 0.56 -0.05 -23.59
C LEU A 83 -0.77 0.43 -24.15
N ILE A 84 -1.75 0.64 -23.27
CA ILE A 84 -3.03 1.26 -23.62
C ILE A 84 -3.12 2.63 -22.94
N THR A 85 -3.39 3.65 -23.76
CA THR A 85 -3.60 5.05 -23.35
C THR A 85 -4.92 5.58 -23.91
N PHE A 86 -5.19 6.87 -23.71
CA PHE A 86 -6.46 7.50 -24.11
C PHE A 86 -6.19 8.81 -24.83
N THR A 87 -7.03 9.14 -25.82
CA THR A 87 -7.01 10.47 -26.43
C THR A 87 -7.44 11.55 -25.42
N ALA A 88 -6.85 12.74 -25.50
CA ALA A 88 -7.12 13.85 -24.59
C ALA A 88 -8.61 14.27 -24.56
N GLY A 89 -9.35 14.04 -25.65
CA GLY A 89 -10.79 14.30 -25.75
C GLY A 89 -11.66 13.49 -24.77
N LEU A 90 -11.11 12.42 -24.18
CA LEU A 90 -11.78 11.61 -23.16
C LEU A 90 -11.56 12.12 -21.74
N SER A 91 -10.81 13.21 -21.54
CA SER A 91 -10.64 13.80 -20.21
C SER A 91 -11.99 14.26 -19.63
N GLY A 92 -12.25 13.91 -18.37
CA GLY A 92 -13.51 14.15 -17.67
C GLY A 92 -14.65 13.21 -18.06
N LYS A 93 -14.45 12.29 -19.01
CA LYS A 93 -15.50 11.38 -19.48
C LYS A 93 -15.63 10.13 -18.62
N LYS A 94 -16.80 9.49 -18.73
CA LYS A 94 -17.11 8.20 -18.14
C LYS A 94 -17.27 7.15 -19.24
N ILE A 95 -16.63 5.99 -19.05
CA ILE A 95 -16.88 4.77 -19.81
C ILE A 95 -17.86 3.94 -18.98
N ALA A 96 -19.10 3.83 -19.45
CA ALA A 96 -20.12 3.02 -18.79
C ALA A 96 -19.90 1.56 -19.17
N LEU A 97 -19.42 0.75 -18.22
CA LEU A 97 -19.13 -0.66 -18.46
C LEU A 97 -20.44 -1.46 -18.50
N LEU A 98 -20.64 -2.21 -19.57
CA LEU A 98 -21.76 -3.14 -19.76
C LEU A 98 -21.49 -4.50 -19.10
N GLN A 99 -20.22 -4.86 -18.95
CA GLN A 99 -19.76 -6.10 -18.31
C GLN A 99 -18.33 -5.91 -17.76
N PRO A 100 -17.81 -6.82 -16.93
CA PRO A 100 -16.45 -6.71 -16.43
C PRO A 100 -15.41 -6.65 -17.55
N LEU A 101 -14.28 -6.00 -17.27
CA LEU A 101 -13.07 -6.08 -18.10
C LEU A 101 -12.19 -7.21 -17.57
N GLU A 102 -11.59 -8.00 -18.45
CA GLU A 102 -10.72 -9.12 -18.05
C GLU A 102 -9.36 -9.02 -18.76
N VAL A 103 -8.28 -9.05 -17.97
CA VAL A 103 -6.90 -9.15 -18.46
C VAL A 103 -6.43 -10.57 -18.25
N THR A 104 -6.20 -11.29 -19.35
CA THR A 104 -5.85 -12.72 -19.36
C THR A 104 -4.45 -12.98 -19.92
N ARG A 105 -3.77 -11.93 -20.42
CA ARG A 105 -2.41 -12.01 -20.94
C ARG A 105 -1.43 -11.13 -20.19
N ASN A 106 -0.21 -11.64 -20.01
CA ASN A 106 0.84 -10.92 -19.29
C ASN A 106 1.29 -9.65 -20.02
N GLY A 107 1.79 -8.68 -19.27
CA GLY A 107 2.54 -7.55 -19.83
C GLY A 107 1.69 -6.32 -20.20
N LEU A 108 0.46 -6.23 -19.72
CA LEU A 108 -0.42 -5.10 -20.03
C LEU A 108 -0.17 -3.90 -19.10
N THR A 109 0.07 -2.73 -19.69
CA THR A 109 0.12 -1.44 -19.00
C THR A 109 -1.06 -0.57 -19.43
N LEU A 110 -1.90 -0.16 -18.48
CA LEU A 110 -3.00 0.79 -18.66
C LEU A 110 -2.65 2.13 -18.02
N THR A 111 -2.68 3.20 -18.81
CA THR A 111 -2.45 4.56 -18.31
C THR A 111 -3.60 5.48 -18.67
N GLY A 112 -4.40 5.84 -17.68
CA GLY A 112 -5.49 6.79 -17.81
C GLY A 112 -5.02 8.25 -17.89
N LEU A 113 -6.00 9.15 -17.99
CA LEU A 113 -5.78 10.59 -18.07
C LEU A 113 -5.80 11.25 -16.70
N THR A 114 -5.20 12.44 -16.59
CA THR A 114 -5.23 13.25 -15.37
C THR A 114 -5.75 14.65 -15.66
N GLU A 115 -6.40 15.25 -14.67
CA GLU A 115 -6.72 16.66 -14.64
C GLU A 115 -5.45 17.50 -14.40
N VAL A 116 -5.57 18.82 -14.55
CA VAL A 116 -4.53 19.78 -14.13
C VAL A 116 -4.17 19.61 -12.63
N SER A 117 -5.14 19.16 -11.82
CA SER A 117 -4.93 18.87 -10.39
C SER A 117 -4.05 17.64 -10.11
N GLY A 118 -3.75 16.83 -11.14
CA GLY A 118 -3.04 15.56 -11.02
C GLY A 118 -3.95 14.37 -10.67
N LYS A 119 -5.25 14.58 -10.46
CA LYS A 119 -6.22 13.51 -10.19
C LYS A 119 -6.60 12.77 -11.47
N PRO A 120 -6.95 11.47 -11.40
CA PRO A 120 -7.51 10.73 -12.52
C PRO A 120 -8.73 11.43 -13.14
N SER A 121 -8.74 11.62 -14.46
CA SER A 121 -9.82 12.33 -15.17
C SER A 121 -10.73 11.42 -16.00
N ILE A 122 -10.38 10.14 -16.16
CA ILE A 122 -11.25 9.18 -16.85
C ILE A 122 -11.88 8.22 -15.84
N THR A 123 -13.19 8.02 -15.96
CA THR A 123 -13.95 7.17 -15.04
C THR A 123 -14.37 5.87 -15.71
N LEU A 124 -14.08 4.74 -15.09
CA LEU A 124 -14.73 3.46 -15.35
C LEU A 124 -15.95 3.38 -14.44
N ASP A 125 -17.15 3.45 -15.03
CA ASP A 125 -18.42 3.43 -14.30
C ASP A 125 -19.06 2.05 -14.40
N GLY A 126 -19.06 1.35 -13.28
CA GLY A 126 -19.59 0.00 -13.13
C GLY A 126 -21.07 -0.07 -12.79
N SER A 127 -21.78 1.06 -12.76
CA SER A 127 -23.17 1.10 -12.25
C SER A 127 -24.15 0.24 -13.07
N ALA A 128 -23.82 -0.09 -14.32
CA ALA A 128 -24.58 -1.01 -15.18
C ALA A 128 -24.13 -2.48 -15.06
N VAL A 129 -22.99 -2.74 -14.42
CA VAL A 129 -22.47 -4.09 -14.15
C VAL A 129 -23.14 -4.63 -12.87
N ALA A 130 -24.43 -4.93 -12.96
CA ALA A 130 -25.16 -5.57 -11.87
C ALA A 130 -24.57 -6.97 -11.61
N ILE A 131 -24.55 -7.41 -10.35
CA ILE A 131 -24.26 -8.79 -9.88
C ILE A 131 -22.86 -9.39 -10.15
N SER A 132 -21.89 -8.66 -10.75
CA SER A 132 -20.50 -9.14 -10.84
C SER A 132 -19.73 -9.01 -9.52
N ARG A 133 -18.79 -9.93 -9.26
CA ARG A 133 -17.86 -9.84 -8.12
C ARG A 133 -16.78 -8.77 -8.28
N ALA A 134 -16.50 -8.31 -9.50
CA ALA A 134 -15.59 -7.18 -9.75
C ALA A 134 -15.92 -6.44 -11.06
N LEU A 135 -15.52 -5.17 -11.17
CA LEU A 135 -15.56 -4.43 -12.44
C LEU A 135 -14.40 -4.80 -13.37
N PHE A 136 -13.26 -5.16 -12.80
CA PHE A 136 -12.04 -5.40 -13.55
C PHE A 136 -11.28 -6.58 -12.95
N TYR A 137 -11.05 -7.62 -13.73
CA TYR A 137 -10.27 -8.79 -13.34
C TYR A 137 -8.88 -8.81 -13.98
N VAL A 138 -7.88 -9.14 -13.17
CA VAL A 138 -6.49 -9.36 -13.59
C VAL A 138 -6.14 -10.80 -13.29
N HIS A 139 -5.99 -11.59 -14.35
CA HIS A 139 -5.66 -13.02 -14.33
C HIS A 139 -4.22 -13.31 -14.78
N ALA A 140 -3.41 -12.26 -14.97
CA ALA A 140 -2.13 -12.33 -15.64
C ALA A 140 -1.05 -11.54 -14.90
N SER A 141 0.21 -11.87 -15.18
CA SER A 141 1.40 -11.23 -14.61
C SER A 141 1.79 -9.95 -15.36
N ASP A 142 2.71 -9.18 -14.78
CA ASP A 142 3.29 -7.97 -15.38
C ASP A 142 2.21 -6.94 -15.78
N PHE A 143 1.21 -6.77 -14.91
CA PHE A 143 0.11 -5.83 -15.11
C PHE A 143 0.39 -4.51 -14.38
N SER A 144 0.13 -3.40 -15.04
CA SER A 144 0.19 -2.07 -14.44
C SER A 144 -1.06 -1.26 -14.77
N MET A 145 -1.67 -0.62 -13.78
CA MET A 145 -2.81 0.28 -13.97
C MET A 145 -2.58 1.58 -13.21
N SER A 146 -2.68 2.70 -13.92
CA SER A 146 -2.54 4.01 -13.31
C SER A 146 -3.50 5.06 -13.85
N ARG A 147 -3.82 6.05 -13.01
CA ARG A 147 -4.58 7.26 -13.37
C ARG A 147 -6.03 6.99 -13.81
N PHE A 148 -6.71 6.03 -13.19
CA PHE A 148 -8.14 5.80 -13.39
C PHE A 148 -8.96 6.20 -12.17
N ARG A 149 -10.19 6.66 -12.42
CA ARG A 149 -11.26 6.66 -11.41
C ARG A 149 -12.13 5.43 -11.65
N LEU A 150 -12.31 4.59 -10.64
CA LEU A 150 -13.23 3.45 -10.67
C LEU A 150 -14.42 3.78 -9.76
N ALA A 151 -15.62 3.77 -10.31
CA ALA A 151 -16.85 4.11 -9.59
C ALA A 151 -17.96 3.12 -9.92
N GLY A 152 -18.98 3.05 -9.06
CA GLY A 152 -20.18 2.24 -9.32
C GLY A 152 -19.96 0.74 -9.22
N ALA A 153 -18.84 0.27 -8.63
CA ALA A 153 -18.62 -1.14 -8.38
C ALA A 153 -19.66 -1.69 -7.39
N PHE A 154 -20.31 -2.81 -7.75
CA PHE A 154 -21.22 -3.49 -6.84
C PHE A 154 -20.46 -4.27 -5.76
N TRP A 155 -19.47 -5.08 -6.16
CA TRP A 155 -18.48 -5.69 -5.27
C TRP A 155 -17.13 -5.04 -5.51
N ASP A 156 -16.16 -5.76 -6.07
CA ASP A 156 -14.79 -5.27 -6.13
C ASP A 156 -14.58 -4.25 -7.25
N GLY A 157 -13.74 -3.24 -7.01
CA GLY A 157 -13.33 -2.31 -8.06
C GLY A 157 -12.38 -3.01 -9.03
N LEU A 158 -11.25 -3.46 -8.51
CA LEU A 158 -10.21 -4.19 -9.24
C LEU A 158 -9.86 -5.47 -8.48
N ALA A 159 -9.86 -6.60 -9.17
CA ALA A 159 -9.60 -7.91 -8.60
C ALA A 159 -8.42 -8.61 -9.29
N VAL A 160 -7.30 -8.78 -8.58
CA VAL A 160 -6.20 -9.65 -8.97
C VAL A 160 -6.54 -11.05 -8.50
N ARG A 161 -6.75 -11.97 -9.44
CA ARG A 161 -7.45 -13.22 -9.18
C ARG A 161 -6.74 -14.41 -9.82
N ALA A 162 -6.18 -15.29 -8.97
CA ALA A 162 -5.64 -16.58 -9.39
C ALA A 162 -6.58 -17.74 -8.95
N GLY A 163 -6.38 -18.94 -9.49
CA GLY A 163 -7.09 -20.16 -9.09
C GLY A 163 -8.39 -20.50 -9.85
N ARG A 164 -8.68 -19.87 -11.01
CA ARG A 164 -9.92 -20.12 -11.76
C ARG A 164 -9.83 -21.34 -12.71
N SER A 165 -10.57 -22.42 -12.37
CA SER A 165 -11.20 -23.46 -13.23
C SER A 165 -10.31 -24.41 -14.09
N PRO A 166 -10.75 -25.67 -14.41
CA PRO A 166 -9.95 -26.76 -14.97
C PRO A 166 -9.35 -26.57 -16.37
N ALA A 167 -9.67 -25.47 -17.07
CA ALA A 167 -9.02 -25.15 -18.36
C ALA A 167 -7.54 -24.79 -18.19
N PHE A 168 -7.11 -24.52 -16.96
CA PHE A 168 -5.73 -24.27 -16.57
C PHE A 168 -5.34 -25.30 -15.50
N LEU A 169 -5.12 -26.56 -15.92
CA LEU A 169 -4.66 -27.67 -15.06
C LEU A 169 -3.26 -27.45 -14.43
N GLU A 170 -2.67 -26.28 -14.62
CA GLU A 170 -1.36 -25.91 -14.09
C GLU A 170 -1.49 -24.87 -12.97
N ARG A 171 -0.55 -24.94 -12.03
CA ARG A 171 -0.31 -23.96 -10.97
C ARG A 171 -0.45 -22.53 -11.51
N GLN A 172 -1.51 -21.82 -11.13
CA GLN A 172 -1.68 -20.42 -11.54
C GLN A 172 -0.75 -19.51 -10.73
N ALA A 173 0.24 -18.92 -11.39
CA ALA A 173 1.18 -17.98 -10.81
C ALA A 173 0.98 -16.59 -11.43
N ILE A 174 0.61 -15.61 -10.60
CA ILE A 174 0.52 -14.19 -10.97
C ILE A 174 1.64 -13.44 -10.25
N SER A 175 2.33 -12.56 -10.97
CA SER A 175 3.42 -11.77 -10.41
C SER A 175 3.49 -10.37 -11.01
N ASN A 176 4.17 -9.45 -10.31
CA ASN A 176 4.50 -8.11 -10.80
C ASN A 176 3.25 -7.28 -11.13
N ILE A 177 2.44 -7.02 -10.12
CA ILE A 177 1.21 -6.25 -10.25
C ILE A 177 1.41 -4.85 -9.67
N HIS A 178 1.14 -3.82 -10.46
CA HIS A 178 1.28 -2.43 -10.06
C HIS A 178 -0.05 -1.67 -10.22
N ILE A 179 -0.59 -1.20 -9.10
CA ILE A 179 -1.85 -0.45 -9.05
C ILE A 179 -1.51 0.89 -8.40
N GLU A 180 -1.41 1.95 -9.20
CA GLU A 180 -0.90 3.22 -8.70
C GLU A 180 -1.62 4.48 -9.16
N ASN A 181 -1.70 5.47 -8.27
CA ASN A 181 -2.30 6.77 -8.57
C ASN A 181 -3.74 6.67 -9.12
N ASN A 182 -4.50 5.66 -8.70
CA ASN A 182 -5.90 5.50 -9.04
C ASN A 182 -6.80 6.05 -7.92
N MET A 183 -8.06 6.27 -8.26
CA MET A 183 -9.10 6.70 -7.35
C MET A 183 -10.25 5.69 -7.37
N PHE A 184 -10.56 5.10 -6.22
CA PHE A 184 -11.66 4.15 -6.08
C PHE A 184 -12.79 4.80 -5.30
N GLU A 185 -13.99 4.78 -5.87
CA GLU A 185 -15.18 5.36 -5.27
C GLU A 185 -16.26 4.30 -5.09
N TYR A 186 -16.55 4.00 -3.83
CA TYR A 186 -17.50 2.96 -3.47
C TYR A 186 -18.94 3.48 -3.41
N SER A 187 -19.88 2.68 -3.92
CA SER A 187 -21.31 2.98 -3.83
C SER A 187 -21.84 2.79 -2.41
N LEU A 188 -22.83 3.60 -2.01
CA LEU A 188 -23.56 3.46 -0.73
C LEU A 188 -24.37 2.15 -0.64
N THR A 189 -24.61 1.50 -1.77
CA THR A 189 -25.43 0.26 -1.87
C THR A 189 -24.59 -1.00 -1.97
N ALA A 190 -23.25 -0.90 -1.96
CA ALA A 190 -22.38 -2.06 -2.02
C ALA A 190 -22.49 -2.89 -0.73
N PRO A 191 -22.49 -4.24 -0.82
CA PRO A 191 -22.49 -5.10 0.35
C PRO A 191 -21.21 -4.90 1.17
N PRO A 192 -21.26 -5.14 2.50
CA PRO A 192 -20.15 -4.86 3.41
C PRO A 192 -18.86 -5.66 3.12
N ASN A 193 -18.94 -6.73 2.31
CA ASN A 193 -17.85 -7.67 2.08
C ASN A 193 -17.04 -7.39 0.79
N GLY A 194 -17.38 -6.34 0.03
CA GLY A 194 -16.62 -5.93 -1.14
C GLY A 194 -15.29 -5.23 -0.78
N ALA A 195 -14.33 -5.25 -1.72
CA ALA A 195 -13.09 -4.48 -1.61
C ALA A 195 -12.81 -3.59 -2.84
N ALA A 196 -12.32 -2.36 -2.65
CA ALA A 196 -11.94 -1.53 -3.79
C ALA A 196 -10.82 -2.15 -4.64
N VAL A 197 -9.81 -2.71 -3.98
CA VAL A 197 -8.81 -3.60 -4.60
C VAL A 197 -8.78 -4.91 -3.84
N ARG A 198 -8.99 -6.02 -4.55
CA ARG A 198 -8.86 -7.37 -4.01
C ARG A 198 -7.71 -8.12 -4.67
N VAL A 199 -6.86 -8.75 -3.86
CA VAL A 199 -5.82 -9.69 -4.28
C VAL A 199 -6.15 -11.02 -3.65
N TYR A 200 -6.62 -11.97 -4.44
CA TYR A 200 -7.18 -13.20 -3.88
C TYR A 200 -7.11 -14.40 -4.81
N MET A 201 -7.37 -15.56 -4.22
CA MET A 201 -7.64 -16.79 -4.97
C MET A 201 -9.14 -16.97 -5.16
N GLU A 202 -9.55 -17.57 -6.27
CA GLU A 202 -10.94 -17.96 -6.48
C GLU A 202 -11.45 -18.75 -5.27
N PRO A 203 -12.62 -18.38 -4.73
CA PRO A 203 -13.18 -19.02 -3.55
C PRO A 203 -13.71 -20.42 -3.91
N GLU A 204 -14.09 -21.19 -2.88
CA GLU A 204 -14.77 -22.50 -2.99
C GLU A 204 -13.88 -23.74 -3.26
N GLY A 205 -12.74 -23.86 -2.59
CA GLY A 205 -12.00 -25.14 -2.52
C GLY A 205 -11.42 -25.65 -3.84
N GLN A 206 -11.53 -24.87 -4.93
CA GLN A 206 -10.99 -25.18 -6.25
C GLN A 206 -9.52 -24.73 -6.39
N SER A 207 -9.12 -23.68 -5.67
CA SER A 207 -7.75 -23.16 -5.73
C SER A 207 -6.78 -24.11 -5.02
N LEU A 208 -5.85 -24.68 -5.77
CA LEU A 208 -4.79 -25.56 -5.29
C LEU A 208 -3.43 -25.03 -5.74
N ASP A 209 -2.53 -24.82 -4.77
CA ASP A 209 -1.14 -24.38 -5.00
C ASP A 209 -0.98 -23.06 -5.80
N ALA A 210 -2.04 -22.25 -5.90
CA ALA A 210 -2.03 -20.98 -6.60
C ALA A 210 -1.13 -19.95 -5.90
N VAL A 211 -0.47 -19.09 -6.68
CA VAL A 211 0.54 -18.16 -6.17
C VAL A 211 0.32 -16.75 -6.74
N ILE A 212 0.33 -15.75 -5.86
CA ILE A 212 0.42 -14.34 -6.24
C ILE A 212 1.65 -13.72 -5.56
N THR A 213 2.52 -13.05 -6.31
CA THR A 213 3.74 -12.41 -5.77
C THR A 213 3.95 -11.00 -6.28
N ASN A 214 4.70 -10.19 -5.51
CA ASN A 214 5.13 -8.84 -5.89
C ASN A 214 3.96 -7.95 -6.35
N VAL A 215 3.05 -7.66 -5.41
CA VAL A 215 1.91 -6.76 -5.64
C VAL A 215 2.20 -5.41 -5.00
N ARG A 216 2.04 -4.34 -5.77
CA ARG A 216 2.29 -2.96 -5.38
C ARG A 216 1.00 -2.15 -5.51
N ILE A 217 0.43 -1.73 -4.38
CA ILE A 217 -0.76 -0.86 -4.31
C ILE A 217 -0.30 0.47 -3.74
N ILE A 218 -0.02 1.44 -4.61
CA ILE A 218 0.77 2.62 -4.25
C ILE A 218 0.06 3.93 -4.61
N ARG A 219 -0.02 4.88 -3.67
CA ARG A 219 -0.56 6.24 -3.90
C ARG A 219 -1.97 6.27 -4.49
N ASN A 220 -2.80 5.29 -4.17
CA ASN A 220 -4.21 5.30 -4.54
C ASN A 220 -5.02 6.08 -3.50
N THR A 221 -6.17 6.60 -3.93
CA THR A 221 -7.17 7.22 -3.06
C THR A 221 -8.40 6.33 -3.00
N PHE A 222 -8.79 5.93 -1.80
CA PHE A 222 -9.97 5.11 -1.54
C PHE A 222 -11.03 5.98 -0.85
N LEU A 223 -12.09 6.31 -1.58
CA LEU A 223 -13.23 7.04 -1.06
C LEU A 223 -14.37 6.05 -0.81
N SER A 224 -14.58 5.69 0.45
CA SER A 224 -15.75 4.92 0.85
C SER A 224 -16.75 5.79 1.61
N LYS A 225 -18.04 5.67 1.27
CA LYS A 225 -19.13 6.33 2.01
C LYS A 225 -19.74 5.45 3.10
N VAL A 226 -19.37 4.17 3.15
CA VAL A 226 -19.78 3.17 4.17
C VAL A 226 -18.53 2.43 4.65
N HIS A 227 -18.51 1.98 5.90
CA HIS A 227 -17.40 1.17 6.40
C HIS A 227 -17.22 -0.07 5.50
N GLY A 228 -16.08 -0.16 4.81
CA GLY A 228 -15.77 -1.25 3.90
C GLY A 228 -14.27 -1.49 3.78
N THR A 229 -13.86 -2.51 3.02
CA THR A 229 -12.44 -2.82 2.82
C THR A 229 -11.90 -2.07 1.61
N ALA A 230 -10.88 -1.23 1.77
CA ALA A 230 -10.21 -0.59 0.64
C ALA A 230 -9.31 -1.60 -0.08
N VAL A 231 -8.49 -2.32 0.68
CA VAL A 231 -7.57 -3.32 0.14
C VAL A 231 -7.77 -4.62 0.90
N ASN A 232 -8.08 -5.69 0.17
CA ASN A 232 -8.16 -7.04 0.72
C ASN A 232 -7.08 -7.92 0.05
N VAL A 233 -6.29 -8.60 0.88
CA VAL A 233 -5.31 -9.60 0.46
C VAL A 233 -5.70 -10.92 1.11
N ALA A 234 -6.25 -11.84 0.33
CA ALA A 234 -6.89 -13.04 0.85
C ALA A 234 -6.39 -14.32 0.16
N ALA A 235 -5.58 -15.11 0.87
CA ALA A 235 -5.19 -16.44 0.39
C ALA A 235 -6.24 -17.48 0.78
N ASN A 236 -6.89 -18.09 -0.22
CA ASN A 236 -7.97 -19.06 -0.04
C ASN A 236 -7.67 -20.37 -0.79
N GLY A 237 -8.36 -21.45 -0.42
CA GLY A 237 -8.22 -22.76 -1.07
C GLY A 237 -7.28 -23.69 -0.30
N LYS A 238 -6.42 -24.42 -1.01
CA LYS A 238 -5.45 -25.33 -0.43
C LYS A 238 -4.03 -24.97 -0.87
N ASN A 239 -3.12 -24.81 0.10
CA ASN A 239 -1.70 -24.51 -0.14
C ASN A 239 -1.43 -23.26 -1.00
N CYS A 240 -2.37 -22.31 -1.04
CA CYS A 240 -2.20 -21.11 -1.84
C CYS A 240 -1.30 -20.09 -1.14
N LEU A 241 -0.56 -19.30 -1.92
CA LEU A 241 0.43 -18.35 -1.42
C LEU A 241 0.21 -16.96 -1.99
N ILE A 242 0.14 -15.96 -1.13
CA ILE A 242 0.35 -14.55 -1.50
C ILE A 242 1.61 -14.05 -0.80
N ARG A 243 2.53 -13.40 -1.52
CA ARG A 243 3.79 -12.90 -0.97
C ARG A 243 4.23 -11.57 -1.56
N ASP A 244 5.03 -10.82 -0.81
CA ASP A 244 5.67 -9.58 -1.25
C ASP A 244 4.64 -8.51 -1.66
N VAL A 245 3.71 -8.23 -0.75
CA VAL A 245 2.68 -7.20 -0.97
C VAL A 245 3.12 -5.90 -0.32
N LEU A 246 3.21 -4.83 -1.12
CA LEU A 246 3.43 -3.47 -0.63
C LEU A 246 2.17 -2.63 -0.83
N ILE A 247 1.62 -2.13 0.28
CA ILE A 247 0.52 -1.16 0.30
C ILE A 247 1.10 0.14 0.86
N GLU A 248 1.42 1.08 -0.03
CA GLU A 248 2.22 2.25 0.34
C GLU A 248 1.61 3.59 -0.10
N GLY A 249 1.62 4.56 0.82
CA GLY A 249 1.32 5.96 0.47
C GLY A 249 -0.12 6.17 0.01
N ASN A 250 -1.03 5.25 0.31
CA ASN A 250 -2.44 5.37 -0.06
C ASN A 250 -3.18 6.27 0.94
N THR A 251 -4.24 6.91 0.47
CA THR A 251 -5.18 7.66 1.33
C THR A 251 -6.49 6.88 1.39
N LEU A 252 -6.88 6.46 2.59
CA LEU A 252 -8.11 5.71 2.83
C LEU A 252 -9.05 6.57 3.66
N PHE A 253 -10.29 6.72 3.22
CA PHE A 253 -11.36 7.37 3.98
C PHE A 253 -12.41 6.31 4.33
N ASN A 254 -12.73 6.19 5.62
CA ASN A 254 -13.78 5.31 6.12
C ASN A 254 -13.69 3.86 5.60
N SER A 255 -12.46 3.34 5.47
CA SER A 255 -12.20 2.04 4.87
C SER A 255 -10.89 1.43 5.37
N GLY A 256 -10.83 0.10 5.42
CA GLY A 256 -9.71 -0.62 6.03
C GLY A 256 -8.80 -1.38 5.05
N ILE A 257 -7.73 -1.93 5.58
CA ILE A 257 -6.91 -2.94 4.92
C ILE A 257 -7.10 -4.27 5.64
N SER A 258 -7.43 -5.32 4.89
CA SER A 258 -7.49 -6.69 5.40
C SER A 258 -6.38 -7.54 4.79
N ILE A 259 -5.63 -8.23 5.65
CA ILE A 259 -4.66 -9.26 5.29
C ILE A 259 -5.12 -10.58 5.92
N GLU A 260 -5.52 -11.55 5.10
CA GLU A 260 -6.18 -12.73 5.59
C GLU A 260 -5.79 -14.02 4.87
N THR A 261 -5.87 -15.12 5.60
CA THR A 261 -6.14 -16.41 4.97
C THR A 261 -7.59 -16.78 5.30
N ALA A 262 -8.31 -17.34 4.33
CA ALA A 262 -9.65 -17.83 4.56
C ALA A 262 -9.87 -19.16 3.83
N GLY A 263 -10.95 -19.87 4.19
CA GLY A 263 -11.46 -21.08 3.55
C GLY A 263 -10.43 -22.12 3.08
N GLY A 264 -10.37 -23.27 3.75
CA GLY A 264 -9.53 -24.41 3.33
C GLY A 264 -8.30 -24.62 4.23
N SER A 265 -7.14 -24.95 3.67
CA SER A 265 -5.97 -25.26 4.52
C SER A 265 -4.60 -25.00 3.90
N GLY A 266 -3.63 -24.72 4.78
CA GLY A 266 -2.22 -24.55 4.39
C GLY A 266 -1.95 -23.27 3.60
N ASN A 267 -2.88 -22.32 3.60
CA ASN A 267 -2.76 -21.07 2.86
C ASN A 267 -1.80 -20.12 3.56
N LYS A 268 -1.10 -19.28 2.79
CA LYS A 268 -0.04 -18.42 3.31
C LYS A 268 -0.16 -17.00 2.76
N VAL A 269 -0.06 -16.01 3.65
CA VAL A 269 0.23 -14.62 3.28
C VAL A 269 1.51 -14.20 3.97
N LEU A 270 2.54 -13.91 3.18
CA LEU A 270 3.90 -13.66 3.66
C LEU A 270 4.40 -12.28 3.22
N ASP A 271 5.26 -11.66 4.03
CA ASP A 271 6.04 -10.47 3.66
C ASP A 271 5.18 -9.29 3.18
N THR A 272 4.12 -8.98 3.93
CA THR A 272 3.24 -7.84 3.65
C THR A 272 3.75 -6.59 4.34
N ARG A 273 3.82 -5.47 3.60
CA ARG A 273 4.25 -4.16 4.10
C ARG A 273 3.14 -3.13 3.89
N ILE A 274 2.58 -2.63 4.97
CA ILE A 274 1.59 -1.54 5.00
C ILE A 274 2.31 -0.30 5.52
N VAL A 275 2.73 0.58 4.60
CA VAL A 275 3.69 1.64 4.91
C VAL A 275 3.20 3.02 4.46
N ARG A 276 3.32 4.05 5.30
CA ARG A 276 3.03 5.45 4.91
C ARG A 276 1.61 5.72 4.43
N ASN A 277 0.63 4.92 4.82
CA ASN A 277 -0.75 5.17 4.45
C ASN A 277 -1.38 6.20 5.39
N ALA A 278 -2.25 7.04 4.83
CA ALA A 278 -3.11 7.94 5.59
C ALA A 278 -4.48 7.28 5.74
N MET A 279 -4.78 6.80 6.94
CA MET A 279 -6.03 6.14 7.31
C MET A 279 -6.93 7.12 8.05
N LEU A 280 -7.90 7.65 7.33
CA LEU A 280 -8.74 8.75 7.76
C LEU A 280 -10.15 8.23 8.10
N GLN A 281 -10.76 8.79 9.14
CA GLN A 281 -12.14 8.48 9.56
C GLN A 281 -12.37 6.97 9.84
N ALA A 282 -12.08 6.48 11.05
CA ALA A 282 -12.40 5.11 11.51
C ALA A 282 -11.96 3.99 10.53
N SER A 283 -10.80 4.21 9.91
CA SER A 283 -10.13 3.26 9.02
C SER A 283 -9.25 2.31 9.84
N ASN A 284 -9.31 1.01 9.54
CA ASN A 284 -8.71 -0.05 10.35
C ASN A 284 -7.75 -0.93 9.56
N ILE A 285 -6.83 -1.59 10.25
CA ILE A 285 -6.08 -2.72 9.71
C ILE A 285 -6.52 -3.97 10.45
N ILE A 286 -6.85 -5.01 9.70
CA ILE A 286 -7.21 -6.30 10.27
C ILE A 286 -6.33 -7.37 9.64
N VAL A 287 -5.68 -8.17 10.48
CA VAL A 287 -4.86 -9.31 10.08
C VAL A 287 -5.45 -10.56 10.72
N PHE A 288 -6.02 -11.47 9.94
CA PHE A 288 -6.79 -12.57 10.52
C PHE A 288 -6.86 -13.83 9.67
N ASN A 289 -7.16 -14.94 10.34
CA ASN A 289 -7.52 -16.19 9.68
C ASN A 289 -9.03 -16.42 9.83
N LEU A 290 -9.77 -16.31 8.74
CA LEU A 290 -11.23 -16.36 8.74
C LEU A 290 -11.74 -17.76 8.34
N GLN A 291 -12.85 -18.18 8.91
CA GLN A 291 -13.72 -19.14 8.26
C GLN A 291 -14.48 -18.46 7.11
N ASP A 292 -14.32 -18.92 5.87
CA ASP A 292 -15.24 -18.55 4.79
C ASP A 292 -15.15 -19.48 3.55
N PRO A 293 -16.24 -20.17 3.13
CA PRO A 293 -17.34 -20.64 3.99
C PRO A 293 -16.92 -21.86 4.83
N LEU A 294 -15.83 -22.52 4.43
CA LEU A 294 -15.26 -23.70 5.08
C LEU A 294 -14.32 -23.31 6.23
N PRO A 295 -14.11 -24.21 7.22
CA PRO A 295 -13.07 -24.03 8.21
C PRO A 295 -11.72 -23.76 7.54
N ASN A 296 -11.01 -22.76 8.06
CA ASN A 296 -9.64 -22.47 7.67
C ASN A 296 -8.68 -23.14 8.67
N SER A 297 -7.71 -23.90 8.19
CA SER A 297 -6.78 -24.60 9.07
C SER A 297 -5.34 -24.64 8.59
N GLU A 298 -4.40 -24.67 9.54
CA GLU A 298 -2.96 -24.81 9.28
C GLU A 298 -2.42 -23.71 8.35
N SER A 299 -3.12 -22.58 8.28
CA SER A 299 -2.76 -21.43 7.47
C SER A 299 -1.91 -20.44 8.27
N VAL A 300 -1.11 -19.65 7.55
CA VAL A 300 -0.09 -18.79 8.13
C VAL A 300 -0.15 -17.39 7.53
N VAL A 301 -0.27 -16.38 8.39
CA VAL A 301 0.10 -15.00 8.05
C VAL A 301 1.41 -14.68 8.77
N ASP A 302 2.46 -14.34 8.04
CA ASP A 302 3.78 -14.11 8.63
C ASP A 302 4.48 -12.87 8.06
N SER A 303 5.33 -12.27 8.88
CA SER A 303 6.22 -11.17 8.48
C SER A 303 5.46 -9.95 7.94
N THR A 304 4.42 -9.54 8.67
CA THR A 304 3.66 -8.32 8.37
C THR A 304 4.29 -7.10 9.03
N LEU A 305 4.64 -6.08 8.25
CA LEU A 305 5.12 -4.79 8.73
C LEU A 305 4.04 -3.73 8.55
N ILE A 306 3.57 -3.15 9.65
CA ILE A 306 2.67 -1.99 9.69
C ILE A 306 3.49 -0.81 10.19
N SER A 307 3.95 0.05 9.28
CA SER A 307 4.89 1.10 9.67
C SER A 307 4.64 2.46 9.06
N GLU A 308 4.95 3.51 9.82
CA GLU A 308 4.89 4.90 9.34
C GLU A 308 3.49 5.31 8.86
N ASN A 309 2.43 4.64 9.33
CA ASN A 309 1.06 4.99 8.97
C ASN A 309 0.53 6.06 9.91
N PHE A 310 -0.32 6.92 9.33
CA PHE A 310 -1.09 7.91 10.07
C PHE A 310 -2.52 7.44 10.18
N PHE A 311 -3.04 7.39 11.40
CA PHE A 311 -4.43 7.03 11.67
C PHE A 311 -5.16 8.18 12.37
N SER A 312 -6.38 8.47 11.93
CA SER A 312 -7.24 9.46 12.59
C SER A 312 -8.64 8.92 12.86
N VAL A 313 -9.21 9.40 13.96
CA VAL A 313 -10.59 9.15 14.39
C VAL A 313 -10.85 7.66 14.60
N SER A 314 -10.53 7.20 15.80
CA SER A 314 -10.88 5.86 16.31
C SER A 314 -10.29 4.65 15.56
N PRO A 315 -8.98 4.60 15.28
CA PRO A 315 -8.39 3.52 14.51
C PRO A 315 -8.19 2.23 15.30
N ARG A 316 -8.31 1.09 14.62
CA ARG A 316 -8.00 -0.22 15.20
C ARG A 316 -7.03 -1.00 14.33
N ILE A 317 -6.02 -1.58 14.97
CA ILE A 317 -5.24 -2.67 14.41
C ILE A 317 -5.65 -3.94 15.14
N GLU A 318 -6.28 -4.87 14.46
CA GLU A 318 -6.67 -6.16 15.04
C GLU A 318 -5.87 -7.29 14.42
N ILE A 319 -5.29 -8.14 15.25
CA ILE A 319 -4.57 -9.35 14.85
C ILE A 319 -5.28 -10.55 15.46
N VAL A 320 -5.85 -11.43 14.64
CA VAL A 320 -6.63 -12.58 15.08
C VAL A 320 -6.03 -13.89 14.57
N GLY A 321 -5.64 -14.77 15.48
CA GLY A 321 -5.12 -16.10 15.15
C GLY A 321 -6.15 -16.95 14.43
N GLY A 322 -7.43 -16.89 14.82
CA GLY A 322 -8.54 -17.54 14.11
C GLY A 322 -9.91 -16.97 14.48
N GLN A 323 -10.81 -16.87 13.51
CA GLN A 323 -12.18 -16.41 13.72
C GLN A 323 -13.19 -17.47 13.25
N GLY A 324 -14.28 -17.66 14.01
CA GLY A 324 -15.25 -18.72 13.73
C GLY A 324 -14.59 -20.09 13.88
N LYS A 325 -14.89 -21.05 13.01
CA LYS A 325 -14.36 -22.43 13.08
C LYS A 325 -12.92 -22.58 12.56
N ALA A 326 -12.14 -21.50 12.52
CA ALA A 326 -10.74 -21.54 12.10
C ALA A 326 -9.86 -22.26 13.14
N GLN A 327 -8.98 -23.16 12.72
CA GLN A 327 -8.21 -24.03 13.62
C GLN A 327 -6.72 -24.11 13.29
N ARG A 328 -5.86 -24.17 14.31
CA ARG A 328 -4.40 -24.41 14.14
C ARG A 328 -3.71 -23.41 13.19
N ASN A 329 -4.27 -22.22 13.02
CA ASN A 329 -3.66 -21.18 12.19
C ASN A 329 -2.65 -20.37 13.01
N THR A 330 -1.73 -19.72 12.32
CA THR A 330 -0.71 -18.88 12.97
C THR A 330 -0.67 -17.50 12.33
N VAL A 331 -0.68 -16.45 13.16
CA VAL A 331 -0.20 -15.13 12.78
C VAL A 331 1.12 -14.87 13.50
N SER A 332 2.21 -14.63 12.77
CA SER A 332 3.53 -14.48 13.37
C SER A 332 4.34 -13.30 12.83
N ASN A 333 5.33 -12.87 13.63
CA ASN A 333 6.34 -11.89 13.25
C ASN A 333 5.76 -10.55 12.74
N THR A 334 4.63 -10.13 13.30
CA THR A 334 4.05 -8.83 12.96
C THR A 334 4.76 -7.71 13.70
N GLN A 335 5.15 -6.67 12.97
CA GLN A 335 5.82 -5.49 13.50
C GLN A 335 4.94 -4.26 13.26
N ILE A 336 4.58 -3.54 14.33
CA ILE A 336 3.81 -2.31 14.31
C ILE A 336 4.73 -1.19 14.79
N VAL A 337 5.18 -0.34 13.86
CA VAL A 337 6.39 0.48 14.05
C VAL A 337 6.21 1.92 13.56
N ASN A 338 6.59 2.92 14.35
CA ASN A 338 6.55 4.34 13.91
C ASN A 338 5.17 4.81 13.43
N ASN A 339 4.06 4.27 13.96
CA ASN A 339 2.72 4.74 13.59
C ASN A 339 2.25 5.86 14.53
N LEU A 340 1.47 6.79 13.99
CA LEU A 340 0.75 7.80 14.77
C LEU A 340 -0.74 7.47 14.78
N MET A 341 -1.28 7.18 15.96
CA MET A 341 -2.67 6.76 16.17
C MET A 341 -3.43 7.80 16.98
N ILE A 342 -4.37 8.50 16.36
CA ILE A 342 -5.11 9.62 16.96
C ILE A 342 -6.57 9.27 17.21
N GLY A 343 -7.03 9.53 18.43
CA GLY A 343 -8.41 9.28 18.88
C GLY A 343 -8.53 7.95 19.61
N VAL A 344 -9.72 7.33 19.59
CA VAL A 344 -9.99 6.04 20.25
C VAL A 344 -9.24 4.92 19.52
N SER A 345 -7.99 4.73 19.91
CA SER A 345 -7.07 3.84 19.20
C SER A 345 -6.92 2.53 19.95
N GLU A 346 -6.88 1.40 19.25
CA GLU A 346 -6.64 0.08 19.84
C GLU A 346 -5.73 -0.80 18.98
N ILE A 347 -4.75 -1.45 19.60
CA ILE A 347 -4.11 -2.65 19.05
C ILE A 347 -4.64 -3.87 19.81
N SER A 348 -5.36 -4.74 19.11
CA SER A 348 -6.01 -5.91 19.69
C SER A 348 -5.35 -7.19 19.19
N LEU A 349 -4.80 -8.00 20.09
CA LEU A 349 -4.19 -9.29 19.78
C LEU A 349 -5.06 -10.41 20.32
N ILE A 350 -5.62 -11.22 19.43
CA ILE A 350 -6.63 -12.23 19.77
C ILE A 350 -6.18 -13.59 19.27
N GLY A 351 -6.10 -14.59 20.15
CA GLY A 351 -5.74 -15.95 19.74
C GLY A 351 -6.85 -16.61 18.89
N GLY A 352 -8.08 -16.61 19.40
CA GLY A 352 -9.27 -17.05 18.66
C GLY A 352 -10.56 -16.36 19.15
N LYS A 353 -11.58 -16.26 18.29
CA LYS A 353 -12.88 -15.65 18.64
C LYS A 353 -14.12 -16.24 17.95
N PHE A 354 -15.28 -15.99 18.57
CA PHE A 354 -16.67 -16.21 18.09
C PHE A 354 -17.20 -17.64 18.02
N ASP A 355 -16.38 -18.68 18.17
CA ASP A 355 -16.85 -20.07 18.13
C ASP A 355 -15.95 -20.97 19.01
N PRO A 356 -16.51 -21.90 19.81
CA PRO A 356 -15.71 -22.84 20.60
C PRO A 356 -14.81 -23.77 19.78
N ALA A 357 -15.14 -24.01 18.50
CA ALA A 357 -14.28 -24.73 17.57
C ALA A 357 -13.14 -23.87 17.01
N SER A 358 -13.11 -22.56 17.29
CA SER A 358 -11.94 -21.71 17.09
C SER A 358 -10.86 -22.14 18.07
N ALA A 359 -9.94 -23.01 17.64
CA ALA A 359 -9.03 -23.70 18.55
C ALA A 359 -7.64 -23.97 17.97
N GLY A 360 -6.63 -23.96 18.85
CA GLY A 360 -5.24 -24.21 18.49
C GLY A 360 -4.58 -23.10 17.69
N ASN A 361 -5.26 -21.96 17.50
CA ASN A 361 -4.71 -20.82 16.78
C ASN A 361 -3.69 -20.07 17.63
N ARG A 362 -2.71 -19.44 16.96
CA ARG A 362 -1.59 -18.77 17.62
C ARG A 362 -1.38 -17.39 17.03
N VAL A 363 -1.25 -16.39 17.89
CA VAL A 363 -0.62 -15.11 17.54
C VAL A 363 0.71 -15.06 18.26
N GLN A 364 1.82 -14.89 17.54
CA GLN A 364 3.15 -14.94 18.15
C GLN A 364 4.17 -13.94 17.59
N GLY A 365 5.05 -13.45 18.45
CA GLY A 365 6.18 -12.61 18.03
C GLY A 365 5.75 -11.22 17.52
N VAL A 366 4.68 -10.66 18.09
CA VAL A 366 4.22 -9.30 17.76
C VAL A 366 5.11 -8.28 18.45
N LYS A 367 5.68 -7.36 17.68
CA LYS A 367 6.49 -6.24 18.18
C LYS A 367 5.76 -4.92 17.92
N ILE A 368 5.52 -4.15 18.98
CA ILE A 368 4.94 -2.81 18.93
C ILE A 368 6.03 -1.85 19.37
N MET A 369 6.57 -1.05 18.45
CA MET A 369 7.77 -0.26 18.70
C MET A 369 7.63 1.17 18.20
N ASN A 370 8.04 2.16 18.99
CA ASN A 370 8.12 3.54 18.52
C ASN A 370 6.79 4.08 17.96
N ASN A 371 5.64 3.67 18.51
CA ASN A 371 4.36 4.25 18.10
C ASN A 371 3.99 5.42 19.03
N THR A 372 3.12 6.30 18.54
CA THR A 372 2.53 7.36 19.36
C THR A 372 1.02 7.20 19.34
N PHE A 373 0.44 6.91 20.50
CA PHE A 373 -1.00 6.97 20.76
C PHE A 373 -1.32 8.31 21.38
N SER A 374 -2.18 9.08 20.72
CA SER A 374 -2.58 10.43 21.13
C SER A 374 -3.90 10.40 21.91
N PRO A 375 -4.16 11.42 22.77
CA PRO A 375 -5.36 11.50 23.59
C PRO A 375 -6.63 11.39 22.77
N CYS A 376 -7.56 10.61 23.31
CA CYS A 376 -8.95 10.62 22.92
C CYS A 376 -9.73 11.57 23.85
N SER A 377 -10.59 12.41 23.28
CA SER A 377 -11.41 13.35 24.06
C SER A 377 -12.77 12.77 24.48
N ARG A 378 -13.18 11.59 23.96
CA ARG A 378 -14.45 10.90 24.24
C ARG A 378 -14.33 9.38 24.04
N GLY A 379 -14.89 8.58 24.96
CA GLY A 379 -15.01 7.12 24.83
C GLY A 379 -13.98 6.29 25.62
N TYR A 380 -14.08 4.96 25.54
CA TYR A 380 -13.06 4.03 26.07
C TYR A 380 -11.87 4.01 25.13
N CYS A 381 -10.67 4.24 25.64
CA CYS A 381 -9.44 4.30 24.84
C CYS A 381 -8.51 3.22 25.36
N GLY A 382 -8.24 2.22 24.54
CA GLY A 382 -7.48 1.04 24.94
C GLY A 382 -6.20 0.96 24.14
N GLY A 383 -5.02 1.10 24.76
CA GLY A 383 -3.76 1.05 24.01
C GLY A 383 -3.53 -0.31 23.35
N VAL A 384 -3.15 -1.31 24.15
CA VAL A 384 -2.90 -2.68 23.68
C VAL A 384 -3.66 -3.70 24.52
N GLY A 385 -4.43 -4.55 23.86
CA GLY A 385 -5.17 -5.65 24.45
C GLY A 385 -4.68 -7.01 23.98
N VAL A 386 -4.62 -7.97 24.90
CA VAL A 386 -4.30 -9.36 24.58
C VAL A 386 -5.37 -10.29 25.14
N VAL A 387 -5.99 -11.08 24.27
CA VAL A 387 -6.98 -12.08 24.68
C VAL A 387 -6.72 -13.38 23.92
N SER A 388 -6.27 -14.43 24.61
CA SER A 388 -6.03 -15.71 23.96
C SER A 388 -7.34 -16.30 23.43
N ASN A 389 -8.43 -16.19 24.18
CA ASN A 389 -9.72 -16.78 23.83
C ASN A 389 -10.86 -15.79 24.10
N LEU A 390 -11.53 -15.34 23.03
CA LEU A 390 -12.63 -14.39 23.09
C LEU A 390 -13.93 -15.02 22.59
N ASP A 391 -15.08 -14.57 23.09
CA ASP A 391 -16.42 -14.92 22.59
C ASP A 391 -16.64 -16.42 22.32
N GLY A 392 -16.32 -17.25 23.31
CA GLY A 392 -16.55 -18.70 23.28
C GLY A 392 -15.41 -19.55 22.73
N ALA A 393 -14.37 -18.96 22.14
CA ALA A 393 -13.19 -19.68 21.67
C ALA A 393 -12.44 -20.41 22.80
N SER A 394 -11.64 -21.44 22.45
CA SER A 394 -10.88 -22.20 23.44
C SER A 394 -9.58 -22.78 22.88
N GLY A 395 -8.56 -22.97 23.74
CA GLY A 395 -7.30 -23.62 23.34
C GLY A 395 -6.42 -22.82 22.38
N ASN A 396 -6.62 -21.51 22.26
CA ASN A 396 -5.76 -20.61 21.49
C ASN A 396 -4.73 -19.91 22.38
N SER A 397 -3.75 -19.25 21.77
CA SER A 397 -2.68 -18.55 22.50
C SER A 397 -2.22 -17.26 21.83
N VAL A 398 -1.83 -16.29 22.65
CA VAL A 398 -1.03 -15.13 22.23
C VAL A 398 0.29 -15.13 22.99
N GLY A 399 1.43 -15.09 22.28
CA GLY A 399 2.76 -15.19 22.87
C GLY A 399 3.81 -14.28 22.22
N GLY A 400 4.95 -14.09 22.88
CA GLY A 400 6.07 -13.33 22.32
C GLY A 400 5.77 -11.86 22.00
N LEU A 401 4.83 -11.23 22.71
CA LEU A 401 4.55 -9.81 22.62
C LEU A 401 5.71 -9.00 23.21
N SER A 402 6.13 -7.96 22.50
CA SER A 402 7.03 -6.93 23.01
C SER A 402 6.53 -5.54 22.64
N ILE A 403 6.43 -4.66 23.65
CA ILE A 403 6.03 -3.25 23.51
C ILE A 403 7.19 -2.39 23.99
N ILE A 404 7.80 -1.63 23.08
CA ILE A 404 9.02 -0.88 23.33
C ILE A 404 8.89 0.55 22.79
N ASN A 405 9.51 1.53 23.45
CA ASN A 405 9.65 2.91 22.95
C ASN A 405 8.33 3.55 22.51
N THR A 406 7.20 3.20 23.10
CA THR A 406 5.89 3.65 22.63
C THR A 406 5.31 4.68 23.59
N ILE A 407 4.76 5.77 23.05
CA ILE A 407 4.02 6.76 23.84
C ILE A 407 2.56 6.33 23.92
N PHE A 408 2.05 6.19 25.14
CA PHE A 408 0.62 6.03 25.42
C PHE A 408 0.09 7.26 26.16
N ASP A 409 -0.32 8.26 25.40
CA ASP A 409 -0.98 9.45 25.92
C ASP A 409 -2.51 9.25 25.87
N LEU A 410 -3.01 8.32 26.67
CA LEU A 410 -4.42 7.94 26.71
C LEU A 410 -5.01 8.22 28.09
N SER A 411 -6.28 8.62 28.12
CA SER A 411 -7.06 8.81 29.35
C SER A 411 -7.63 7.50 29.92
N GLY A 412 -7.56 6.41 29.14
CA GLY A 412 -8.06 5.07 29.49
C GLY A 412 -6.94 4.10 29.91
N TYR A 413 -7.18 2.81 29.69
CA TYR A 413 -6.17 1.78 29.95
C TYR A 413 -5.18 1.68 28.78
N ASN A 414 -3.90 1.86 29.06
CA ASN A 414 -2.84 1.65 28.08
C ASN A 414 -2.66 0.16 27.74
N PHE A 415 -2.89 -0.70 28.72
CA PHE A 415 -2.75 -2.16 28.61
C PHE A 415 -3.89 -2.85 29.35
N TYR A 416 -4.46 -3.91 28.78
CA TYR A 416 -5.53 -4.67 29.42
C TYR A 416 -5.46 -6.16 29.10
N ARG A 417 -6.17 -6.94 29.92
CA ARG A 417 -6.29 -8.40 29.82
C ARG A 417 -4.94 -9.09 30.07
N GLU A 418 -4.40 -9.81 29.08
CA GLU A 418 -3.27 -10.73 29.28
C GLU A 418 -1.89 -10.05 29.09
N VAL A 419 -1.83 -8.72 28.95
CA VAL A 419 -0.56 -7.97 28.87
C VAL A 419 0.16 -7.96 30.21
N LYS A 420 1.46 -8.28 30.20
CA LYS A 420 2.31 -8.41 31.40
C LYS A 420 3.39 -7.32 31.47
N PRO A 421 3.81 -6.89 32.69
CA PRO A 421 4.80 -5.81 32.84
C PRO A 421 6.15 -6.06 32.15
N ASP A 422 6.63 -7.31 32.08
CA ASP A 422 7.90 -7.70 31.45
C ASP A 422 7.89 -7.53 29.92
N GLN A 423 6.70 -7.43 29.31
CA GLN A 423 6.51 -7.21 27.88
C GLN A 423 6.60 -5.73 27.50
N VAL A 424 6.49 -4.80 28.46
CA VAL A 424 6.43 -3.36 28.24
C VAL A 424 7.69 -2.68 28.77
N LYS A 425 8.47 -2.05 27.90
CA LYS A 425 9.76 -1.45 28.25
C LYS A 425 9.94 -0.09 27.61
N PHE A 426 10.60 0.84 28.29
CA PHE A 426 10.95 2.17 27.75
C PHE A 426 9.76 2.90 27.10
N CYS A 427 8.57 2.83 27.69
CA CYS A 427 7.37 3.50 27.18
C CYS A 427 6.98 4.71 28.05
N ILE A 428 6.29 5.70 27.47
CA ILE A 428 5.56 6.69 28.26
C ILE A 428 4.20 6.08 28.63
N THR A 429 3.97 5.85 29.92
CA THR A 429 2.71 5.31 30.45
C THR A 429 2.54 5.65 31.93
N SER A 430 1.34 6.09 32.29
CA SER A 430 0.93 6.36 33.68
C SER A 430 0.24 5.16 34.35
N GLN A 431 0.05 4.05 33.63
CA GLN A 431 -0.73 2.93 34.14
C GLN A 431 -0.05 2.22 35.33
N PRO A 432 -0.75 2.06 36.47
CA PRO A 432 -0.24 1.31 37.62
C PRO A 432 0.18 -0.12 37.26
N GLY A 433 1.28 -0.58 37.85
CA GLY A 433 1.87 -1.90 37.56
C GLY A 433 2.83 -1.94 36.38
N PHE A 434 2.79 -0.92 35.50
CA PHE A 434 3.71 -0.78 34.36
C PHE A 434 4.66 0.40 34.52
N THR A 435 4.14 1.52 35.05
CA THR A 435 4.94 2.73 35.25
C THR A 435 6.08 2.53 36.25
N GLY A 436 7.23 3.17 36.00
CA GLY A 436 8.44 3.06 36.83
C GLY A 436 9.18 1.72 36.74
N ARG A 437 8.74 0.80 35.86
CA ARG A 437 9.35 -0.52 35.65
C ARG A 437 9.96 -0.60 34.26
N ASN A 438 11.03 -1.37 34.09
CA ASN A 438 11.62 -1.67 32.77
C ASN A 438 11.91 -0.42 31.89
N GLY A 439 12.25 0.70 32.52
CA GLY A 439 12.49 1.98 31.82
C GLY A 439 11.22 2.75 31.43
N ASN A 440 10.02 2.31 31.82
CA ASN A 440 8.78 3.04 31.58
C ASN A 440 8.69 4.29 32.45
N ILE A 441 8.22 5.40 31.87
CA ILE A 441 8.17 6.72 32.49
C ILE A 441 6.70 7.16 32.58
N SER A 442 6.27 7.62 33.76
CA SER A 442 5.00 8.37 33.90
C SER A 442 5.29 9.85 33.80
N ALA A 443 5.15 10.40 32.61
CA ALA A 443 5.27 11.82 32.35
C ALA A 443 4.31 12.23 31.23
N ASP A 444 3.98 13.52 31.17
CA ASP A 444 3.42 14.11 29.96
C ASP A 444 4.45 13.92 28.82
N PRO A 445 4.06 13.40 27.65
CA PRO A 445 4.94 13.30 26.49
C PRO A 445 5.50 14.64 26.02
N GLY A 446 4.86 15.76 26.37
CA GLY A 446 5.33 17.10 26.04
C GLY A 446 5.28 17.39 24.54
N PHE A 447 4.13 17.15 23.89
CA PHE A 447 3.95 17.45 22.47
C PHE A 447 3.94 18.96 22.18
N VAL A 448 4.49 19.37 21.03
CA VAL A 448 4.55 20.79 20.61
C VAL A 448 3.15 21.40 20.49
N ASN A 449 2.20 20.72 19.84
CA ASN A 449 0.81 21.17 19.73
C ASN A 449 -0.12 20.01 19.31
N SER A 450 -0.47 19.15 20.26
CA SER A 450 -1.32 17.98 20.00
C SER A 450 -2.73 18.34 19.50
N THR A 451 -3.31 19.45 19.98
CA THR A 451 -4.65 19.92 19.52
C THR A 451 -4.62 20.41 18.08
N GLY A 452 -3.49 20.96 17.62
CA GLY A 452 -3.23 21.31 16.22
C GLY A 452 -2.69 20.16 15.36
N GLY A 453 -2.62 18.93 15.89
CA GLY A 453 -2.14 17.75 15.18
C GLY A 453 -0.61 17.62 15.09
N ASN A 454 0.15 18.42 15.85
CA ASN A 454 1.60 18.35 15.92
C ASN A 454 2.07 17.56 17.15
N PHE A 455 2.37 16.29 16.94
CA PHE A 455 2.81 15.32 17.95
C PHE A 455 4.33 15.15 18.04
N HIS A 456 5.10 16.10 17.48
CA HIS A 456 6.53 16.17 17.75
C HIS A 456 6.78 16.54 19.21
N LEU A 457 7.92 16.11 19.74
CA LEU A 457 8.32 16.41 21.10
C LEU A 457 8.78 17.86 21.23
N SER A 458 8.42 18.51 22.34
CA SER A 458 8.89 19.85 22.70
C SER A 458 10.17 19.78 23.55
N PRO A 459 10.98 20.84 23.59
CA PRO A 459 12.16 20.88 24.45
C PRO A 459 11.81 20.58 25.92
N GLY A 460 12.53 19.64 26.53
CA GLY A 460 12.31 19.21 27.92
C GLY A 460 11.35 18.04 28.09
N SER A 461 10.82 17.47 27.00
CA SER A 461 10.05 16.22 27.04
C SER A 461 10.87 15.08 27.67
N ALA A 462 10.23 14.30 28.54
CA ALA A 462 10.83 13.12 29.15
C ALA A 462 11.01 11.94 28.17
N ALA A 463 10.47 12.04 26.95
CA ALA A 463 10.63 11.05 25.91
C ALA A 463 11.97 11.18 25.14
N ILE A 464 12.63 12.33 25.24
CA ILE A 464 13.88 12.64 24.53
C ILE A 464 15.03 11.78 25.07
N ASP A 465 15.77 11.11 24.19
CA ASP A 465 16.90 10.22 24.46
C ASP A 465 16.60 9.09 25.46
N ALA A 466 15.32 8.84 25.72
CA ALA A 466 14.86 7.94 26.78
C ALA A 466 14.61 6.51 26.31
N GLY A 467 14.57 6.28 24.99
CA GLY A 467 14.29 4.99 24.41
C GLY A 467 15.45 4.00 24.46
N LEU A 468 15.11 2.76 24.11
CA LEU A 468 16.03 1.65 23.89
C LEU A 468 16.45 1.60 22.42
N ALA A 469 17.76 1.71 22.15
CA ALA A 469 18.30 1.65 20.79
C ALA A 469 18.11 0.27 20.10
N HIS A 470 18.10 -0.81 20.89
CA HIS A 470 18.00 -2.15 20.33
C HIS A 470 16.63 -2.41 19.69
N GLY A 471 16.61 -2.64 18.37
CA GLY A 471 15.40 -2.93 17.61
C GLY A 471 14.61 -1.69 17.20
N ALA A 472 15.03 -0.48 17.59
CA ALA A 472 14.47 0.76 17.08
C ALA A 472 14.79 0.90 15.57
N PRO A 473 13.86 1.39 14.75
CA PRO A 473 14.13 1.68 13.34
C PRO A 473 15.18 2.78 13.20
N SER A 474 15.92 2.78 12.08
CA SER A 474 16.94 3.79 11.82
C SER A 474 16.36 5.19 11.58
N THR A 475 15.08 5.28 11.21
CA THR A 475 14.40 6.55 10.99
C THR A 475 13.10 6.65 11.80
N ASP A 476 12.63 7.87 12.01
CA ASP A 476 11.33 8.19 12.61
C ASP A 476 10.21 8.26 11.55
N LEU A 477 9.00 8.64 11.96
CA LEU A 477 7.82 8.80 11.09
C LEU A 477 7.98 9.94 10.06
N ASP A 478 8.86 10.91 10.35
CA ASP A 478 9.21 12.03 9.48
C ASP A 478 10.41 11.72 8.57
N CYS A 479 10.82 10.44 8.51
CA CYS A 479 11.97 9.96 7.74
C CYS A 479 13.33 10.48 8.20
N ARG A 480 13.42 11.09 9.38
CA ARG A 480 14.67 11.55 9.95
C ARG A 480 15.40 10.40 10.58
N GLU A 481 16.73 10.39 10.50
CA GLU A 481 17.53 9.44 11.24
C GLU A 481 17.33 9.63 12.74
N ARG A 482 17.26 8.52 13.48
CA ARG A 482 17.31 8.57 14.95
C ARG A 482 18.75 8.80 15.39
N ILE A 483 18.99 9.84 16.17
CA ILE A 483 20.34 10.32 16.50
C ILE A 483 20.63 9.92 17.95
N GLY A 484 21.65 9.06 18.15
CA GLY A 484 22.02 8.66 19.50
C GLY A 484 21.04 7.65 20.11
N ARG A 485 20.50 7.94 21.30
CA ARG A 485 19.48 7.07 21.91
C ARG A 485 18.13 7.48 21.31
N PRO A 486 17.35 6.54 20.77
CA PRO A 486 16.11 6.92 20.10
C PRO A 486 15.14 7.53 21.12
N ASP A 487 14.36 8.48 20.67
CA ASP A 487 13.25 8.99 21.46
C ASP A 487 12.14 7.94 21.59
N ILE A 488 11.41 8.00 22.71
CA ILE A 488 10.19 7.23 22.87
C ILE A 488 9.12 7.86 21.97
N GLY A 489 8.49 7.06 21.11
CA GLY A 489 7.42 7.48 20.20
C GLY A 489 7.81 7.43 18.73
N ALA A 490 6.87 7.91 17.90
CA ALA A 490 6.97 7.87 16.44
C ALA A 490 7.93 8.91 15.85
N PHE A 491 8.28 9.96 16.59
CA PHE A 491 9.12 11.07 16.13
C PHE A 491 10.45 11.10 16.88
N GLU A 492 11.47 11.66 16.24
CA GLU A 492 12.71 12.06 16.87
C GLU A 492 12.72 13.59 17.09
N PHE A 493 13.19 14.02 18.25
CA PHE A 493 13.39 15.40 18.63
C PHE A 493 14.59 16.01 17.90
N GLY A 494 14.65 17.34 17.87
CA GLY A 494 15.73 18.08 17.23
C GLY A 494 15.54 18.29 15.72
N HIS A 495 14.49 17.72 15.13
CA HIS A 495 14.11 17.97 13.74
C HIS A 495 12.82 18.78 13.64
N SER A 496 12.81 19.76 12.73
CA SER A 496 11.57 20.46 12.37
C SER A 496 10.65 19.52 11.58
N PRO A 497 9.32 19.58 11.80
CA PRO A 497 8.36 18.76 11.07
C PRO A 497 8.53 18.87 9.56
N ILE A 498 8.58 17.74 8.86
CA ILE A 498 8.74 17.74 7.41
C ILE A 498 7.42 18.03 6.67
N LYS A 499 7.54 18.75 5.57
CA LYS A 499 6.51 18.94 4.55
C LYS A 499 6.83 18.02 3.40
N ARG A 500 5.83 17.25 2.97
CA ARG A 500 5.97 16.29 1.88
C ARG A 500 5.67 16.94 0.55
N LEU A 501 6.62 16.85 -0.38
CA LEU A 501 6.45 17.13 -1.80
C LEU A 501 6.17 15.82 -2.52
N MET A 502 5.00 15.69 -3.12
CA MET A 502 4.66 14.58 -4.00
C MET A 502 4.89 14.99 -5.45
N LEU A 503 5.73 14.25 -6.16
CA LEU A 503 5.98 14.46 -7.58
C LEU A 503 5.30 13.37 -8.40
N THR A 504 4.53 13.80 -9.39
CA THR A 504 3.92 12.91 -10.38
C THR A 504 4.27 13.40 -11.78
N THR A 505 4.11 12.52 -12.76
CA THR A 505 4.16 12.89 -14.18
C THR A 505 2.77 12.72 -14.81
N ALA A 506 2.50 13.39 -15.92
CA ALA A 506 1.24 13.34 -16.68
C ALA A 506 1.50 13.54 -18.19
N GLY A 507 0.44 13.37 -19.00
CA GLY A 507 0.47 13.55 -20.46
C GLY A 507 0.83 12.27 -21.24
N SER A 508 0.79 12.35 -22.58
CA SER A 508 1.02 11.21 -23.49
C SER A 508 2.50 10.82 -23.60
N GLY A 509 3.41 11.74 -23.29
CA GLY A 509 4.85 11.53 -23.34
C GLY A 509 5.40 10.96 -22.04
N ARG A 510 6.64 10.48 -22.09
CA ARG A 510 7.38 9.97 -20.93
C ARG A 510 8.41 11.00 -20.46
N GLY A 511 8.73 10.95 -19.18
CA GLY A 511 9.76 11.80 -18.59
C GLY A 511 9.92 11.53 -17.11
N SER A 512 10.90 12.19 -16.51
CA SER A 512 11.19 12.15 -15.08
C SER A 512 11.37 13.56 -14.55
N VAL A 513 11.41 13.70 -13.22
CA VAL A 513 11.70 14.97 -12.56
C VAL A 513 12.91 14.75 -11.68
N THR A 514 13.91 15.61 -11.83
CA THR A 514 15.03 15.74 -10.90
C THR A 514 14.76 16.90 -9.94
N VAL A 515 15.29 16.80 -8.72
CA VAL A 515 15.00 17.72 -7.61
C VAL A 515 16.28 18.22 -6.96
N ASP A 516 16.30 19.49 -6.56
CA ASP A 516 17.41 20.12 -5.84
C ASP A 516 16.89 21.16 -4.83
N PRO A 517 17.15 21.05 -3.51
CA PRO A 517 17.88 19.96 -2.86
C PRO A 517 17.11 18.64 -2.90
N THR A 518 17.83 17.52 -2.80
CA THR A 518 17.21 16.22 -2.59
C THR A 518 16.52 16.20 -1.22
N GLY A 519 15.24 15.86 -1.19
CA GLY A 519 14.49 15.73 0.07
C GLY A 519 14.82 14.44 0.81
N VAL A 520 14.41 14.40 2.08
CA VAL A 520 14.49 13.21 2.91
C VAL A 520 13.52 12.15 2.38
N THR A 521 13.97 10.91 2.22
CA THR A 521 13.11 9.80 1.77
C THR A 521 13.26 8.62 2.73
N CYS A 522 12.15 8.03 3.17
CA CYS A 522 12.17 6.77 3.92
C CYS A 522 12.25 5.53 2.98
N GLY A 523 12.88 5.65 1.81
CA GLY A 523 12.96 4.58 0.81
C GLY A 523 11.85 4.59 -0.25
N ARG A 524 12.29 4.43 -1.51
CA ARG A 524 11.57 4.23 -2.78
C ARG A 524 10.12 4.77 -2.87
N GLY A 525 9.99 6.08 -3.01
CA GLY A 525 8.79 6.74 -3.52
C GLY A 525 9.12 8.14 -4.05
N ALA A 526 8.25 8.71 -4.90
CA ALA A 526 8.38 10.08 -5.40
C ALA A 526 7.90 11.15 -4.38
N SER A 527 7.84 10.79 -3.10
CA SER A 527 7.50 11.70 -2.01
C SER A 527 8.76 12.07 -1.25
N LEU A 528 9.06 13.38 -1.24
CA LEU A 528 10.27 13.96 -0.69
C LEU A 528 9.90 14.82 0.52
N GLY A 529 10.52 14.56 1.67
CA GLY A 529 10.35 15.34 2.89
C GLY A 529 11.30 16.53 2.94
N TYR A 530 10.78 17.70 3.29
CA TYR A 530 11.55 18.94 3.42
C TYR A 530 11.16 19.70 4.67
N GLU A 531 12.10 20.36 5.34
CA GLU A 531 11.75 21.30 6.40
C GLU A 531 10.88 22.45 5.88
N ARG A 532 10.09 23.03 6.79
CA ARG A 532 9.23 24.15 6.44
C ARG A 532 10.09 25.31 5.90
N GLY A 533 9.75 25.79 4.70
CA GLY A 533 10.39 26.96 4.08
C GLY A 533 11.57 26.64 3.16
N ILE A 534 11.97 25.36 3.04
CA ILE A 534 12.95 24.96 2.00
C ILE A 534 12.37 25.26 0.61
N VAL A 535 13.19 25.89 -0.23
CA VAL A 535 12.88 26.13 -1.65
C VAL A 535 13.46 24.97 -2.47
N VAL A 536 12.61 24.31 -3.26
CA VAL A 536 12.93 23.11 -4.04
C VAL A 536 12.81 23.42 -5.52
N ASN A 537 13.89 23.22 -6.27
CA ASN A 537 13.91 23.32 -7.72
C ASN A 537 13.53 21.98 -8.36
N LEU A 538 12.58 22.01 -9.29
CA LEU A 538 12.06 20.87 -10.03
C LEU A 538 12.48 20.98 -11.49
N LEU A 539 13.38 20.09 -11.90
CA LEU A 539 13.89 20.05 -13.27
C LEU A 539 13.30 18.85 -14.03
N PRO A 540 12.39 19.09 -15.00
CA PRO A 540 11.80 18.02 -15.80
C PRO A 540 12.80 17.52 -16.85
N VAL A 541 12.90 16.20 -16.99
CA VAL A 541 13.77 15.50 -17.95
C VAL A 541 12.89 14.65 -18.86
N PRO A 542 12.49 15.14 -20.05
CA PRO A 542 11.74 14.36 -21.03
C PRO A 542 12.53 13.13 -21.49
N ALA A 543 11.83 12.01 -21.70
CA ALA A 543 12.41 10.86 -22.38
C ALA A 543 12.56 11.13 -23.89
N SER A 544 13.32 10.29 -24.59
CA SER A 544 13.41 10.34 -26.05
C SER A 544 12.02 10.28 -26.69
N GLY A 545 11.77 11.15 -27.67
CA GLY A 545 10.47 11.29 -28.33
C GLY A 545 9.38 12.00 -27.51
N SER A 546 9.73 12.62 -26.37
CA SER A 546 8.78 13.38 -25.54
C SER A 546 9.27 14.81 -25.27
N VAL A 547 8.33 15.71 -24.97
CA VAL A 547 8.60 17.11 -24.62
C VAL A 547 7.88 17.50 -23.34
N PHE A 548 8.55 18.24 -22.47
CA PHE A 548 7.91 18.83 -21.29
C PHE A 548 7.00 20.00 -21.71
N ARG A 549 5.78 20.03 -21.18
CA ARG A 549 4.76 21.04 -21.51
C ARG A 549 4.42 21.99 -20.36
N GLY A 550 4.89 21.70 -19.16
CA GLY A 550 4.65 22.55 -18.00
C GLY A 550 4.30 21.76 -16.74
N TRP A 551 4.23 22.51 -15.65
CA TRP A 551 3.85 22.02 -14.33
C TRP A 551 2.37 22.22 -14.06
N SER A 552 1.80 21.31 -13.27
CA SER A 552 0.46 21.45 -12.71
C SER A 552 0.42 20.91 -11.27
N GLY A 553 -0.77 20.86 -10.65
CA GLY A 553 -0.95 20.51 -9.24
C GLY A 553 -1.06 21.76 -8.36
N HIS A 554 -0.25 21.83 -7.31
CA HIS A 554 -0.23 22.95 -6.36
C HIS A 554 0.15 24.26 -7.09
N SER A 555 -0.42 25.39 -6.66
CA SER A 555 -0.24 26.71 -7.32
C SER A 555 1.22 27.14 -7.44
N ASP A 556 2.00 26.80 -6.40
CA ASP A 556 3.45 27.02 -6.28
C ASP A 556 4.32 26.12 -7.17
N CYS A 557 3.75 25.20 -7.96
CA CYS A 557 4.53 24.35 -8.86
C CYS A 557 4.79 24.99 -10.23
N LYS A 558 4.07 26.09 -10.57
CA LYS A 558 3.92 26.57 -11.95
C LYS A 558 5.23 26.91 -12.65
N ASP A 559 6.20 27.41 -11.93
CA ASP A 559 7.53 27.81 -12.40
C ASP A 559 8.61 26.74 -12.16
N GLY A 560 8.25 25.60 -11.55
CA GLY A 560 9.20 24.56 -11.14
C GLY A 560 9.97 24.90 -9.86
N ILE A 561 9.60 25.95 -9.12
CA ILE A 561 10.25 26.34 -7.86
C ILE A 561 9.23 26.28 -6.74
N VAL A 562 9.40 25.35 -5.81
CA VAL A 562 8.40 25.06 -4.77
C VAL A 562 8.94 25.43 -3.38
N THR A 563 8.27 26.34 -2.69
CA THR A 563 8.59 26.65 -1.29
C THR A 563 7.76 25.78 -0.34
N MET A 564 8.42 24.91 0.42
CA MET A 564 7.79 23.87 1.24
C MET A 564 7.18 24.40 2.54
N THR A 565 6.12 25.21 2.45
CA THR A 565 5.38 25.74 3.61
C THR A 565 4.28 24.80 4.12
N ALA A 566 3.85 23.84 3.29
CA ALA A 566 2.82 22.84 3.53
C ALA A 566 3.14 21.58 2.70
N HIS A 567 2.36 20.50 2.86
CA HIS A 567 2.42 19.38 1.92
C HIS A 567 1.96 19.86 0.54
N LYS A 568 2.70 19.49 -0.52
CA LYS A 568 2.45 19.93 -1.89
C LYS A 568 2.51 18.76 -2.85
N ALA A 569 1.74 18.85 -3.93
CA ALA A 569 1.79 17.89 -5.03
C ALA A 569 2.04 18.64 -6.34
N CYS A 570 3.10 18.30 -7.06
CA CYS A 570 3.43 18.88 -8.37
C CYS A 570 3.42 17.78 -9.43
N THR A 571 2.85 18.10 -10.59
CA THR A 571 2.76 17.19 -11.73
C THR A 571 3.54 17.74 -12.91
N ALA A 572 4.52 17.00 -13.42
CA ALA A 572 5.22 17.33 -14.66
C ALA A 572 4.48 16.76 -15.87
N ARG A 573 4.06 17.59 -16.81
CA ARG A 573 3.39 17.13 -18.03
C ARG A 573 4.38 16.90 -19.17
N PHE A 574 4.42 15.69 -19.70
CA PHE A 574 5.19 15.30 -20.89
C PHE A 574 4.23 14.89 -22.01
N GLU A 575 4.48 15.32 -23.24
CA GLU A 575 3.69 14.92 -24.41
C GLU A 575 4.61 14.29 -25.47
N VAL A 576 4.10 13.33 -26.26
CA VAL A 576 4.86 12.78 -27.39
C VAL A 576 5.18 13.89 -28.39
N GLN A 577 6.40 13.86 -28.92
CA GLN A 577 6.83 14.79 -29.94
C GLN A 577 6.19 14.40 -31.28
N SER A 578 5.23 15.21 -31.77
CA SER A 578 4.62 14.97 -33.08
C SER A 578 5.66 15.18 -34.17
N THR A 579 6.03 14.12 -34.90
CA THR A 579 6.70 14.27 -36.19
C THR A 579 5.68 14.83 -37.17
N LYS A 580 5.80 16.12 -37.51
CA LYS A 580 5.20 16.58 -38.76
C LYS A 580 5.94 15.85 -39.87
N SER A 581 5.28 14.91 -40.54
CA SER A 581 5.70 14.52 -41.88
C SER A 581 5.79 15.81 -42.69
N ARG A 582 6.98 16.12 -43.20
CA ARG A 582 7.09 17.13 -44.25
C ARG A 582 6.28 16.58 -45.42
N GLU A 583 5.17 17.23 -45.73
CA GLU A 583 4.37 17.00 -46.93
C GLU A 583 5.23 17.17 -48.19
#